data_AF-A0A6C0DFQ8-F1
#
_entry.id   AF-A0A6C0DFQ8-F1
#
_cell.length_a   1.000
_cell.length_b   1.000
_cell.length_c   1.000
_cell.angle_alpha   90.00
_cell.angle_beta   90.00
_cell.angle_gamma   90.00
#
_symmetry.space_group_name_H-M   'P 1'
#
loop_
_entity.id
_entity.type
_entity.pdbx_description
1 polymer ?
#
loop_
_entity_poly.entity_id
_entity_poly.type
_entity_poly.pdbx_seq_one_letter_code
_entity_poly.pdbx_strand_id
1 'polypeptide(L)'
;MIVAGLISLTLSVLYILNISYLYSLEQKGCECAMDYRRVYIMAFTAVFLVYSLLLNWIAPKIIINYIHYILPVMMVGGIVNVIFTLQYVAKLKVTECKCSESVYRDIMETLAIINAVTYGIVFLMALASIEVLSRTGGSILSKVSRVKSR
;
A
#
# COMPACT_ATOMS: atom_id res chain seq x y z
N MET A 1 8.60 16.31 -8.89
CA MET A 1 9.49 15.28 -8.31
C MET A 1 9.81 15.55 -6.84
N ILE A 2 10.25 16.76 -6.45
CA ILE A 2 10.61 17.09 -5.05
C ILE A 2 9.45 16.86 -4.05
N VAL A 3 8.23 17.29 -4.40
CA VAL A 3 7.03 17.12 -3.55
C VAL A 3 6.68 15.64 -3.35
N ALA A 4 6.74 14.83 -4.42
CA ALA A 4 6.49 13.38 -4.33
C ALA A 4 7.56 12.65 -3.50
N GLY A 5 8.83 13.10 -3.59
CA GLY A 5 9.92 12.59 -2.77
C GLY A 5 9.72 12.89 -1.28
N LEU A 6 9.34 14.13 -0.93
CA LEU A 6 9.03 14.53 0.45
C LEU A 6 7.88 13.71 1.04
N ILE A 7 6.80 13.52 0.29
CA ILE A 7 5.65 12.70 0.70
C ILE A 7 6.06 11.23 0.87
N SER A 8 6.86 10.69 -0.05
CA SER A 8 7.37 9.32 0.06
C SER A 8 8.27 9.14 1.30
N LEU A 9 9.05 10.17 1.65
CA LEU A 9 9.97 10.12 2.78
C LEU A 9 9.22 10.13 4.11
N THR A 10 8.21 11.00 4.26
CA THR A 10 7.36 11.05 5.46
C THR A 10 6.58 9.75 5.65
N LEU A 11 6.02 9.17 4.58
CA LEU A 11 5.35 7.87 4.64
C LEU A 11 6.30 6.74 5.04
N SER A 12 7.54 6.76 4.54
CA SER A 12 8.54 5.74 4.87
C SER A 12 8.91 5.75 6.36
N VAL A 13 9.04 6.94 6.97
CA VAL A 13 9.29 7.08 8.42
C VAL A 13 8.13 6.50 9.24
N LEU A 14 6.88 6.77 8.84
CA LEU A 14 5.70 6.22 9.50
C LEU A 14 5.66 4.69 9.44
N TYR A 15 6.05 4.09 8.30
CA TYR A 15 6.14 2.64 8.17
C TYR A 15 7.22 2.01 9.05
N ILE A 16 8.39 2.66 9.19
CA ILE A 16 9.45 2.21 10.10
C ILE A 16 8.95 2.23 11.54
N LEU A 17 8.22 3.29 11.94
CA LEU A 17 7.65 3.37 13.28
C LEU A 17 6.65 2.22 13.56
N ASN A 18 5.83 1.83 12.59
CA ASN A 18 4.96 0.67 12.72
C ASN A 18 5.74 -0.63 12.97
N ILE A 19 6.80 -0.86 12.20
CA ILE A 19 7.64 -2.06 12.33
C ILE A 19 8.31 -2.07 13.72
N SER A 20 8.90 -0.95 14.14
CA SER A 20 9.54 -0.81 15.46
C SER A 20 8.55 -1.03 16.60
N TYR A 21 7.32 -0.52 16.47
CA TYR A 21 6.28 -0.74 17.46
C TYR A 21 5.87 -2.22 17.53
N LEU A 22 5.61 -2.86 16.39
CA LEU A 22 5.31 -4.30 16.34
C LEU A 22 6.44 -5.12 16.96
N TYR A 23 7.69 -4.75 16.72
CA TYR A 23 8.86 -5.43 17.30
C TYR A 23 8.95 -5.22 18.83
N SER A 24 8.63 -4.02 19.32
CA SER A 24 8.59 -3.73 20.76
C SER A 24 7.53 -4.54 21.51
N LEU A 25 6.40 -4.86 20.86
CA LEU A 25 5.35 -5.71 21.43
C LEU A 25 5.81 -7.17 21.58
N GLU A 26 6.66 -7.64 20.66
CA GLU A 26 7.25 -8.98 20.72
C GLU A 26 8.33 -9.09 21.78
N GLN A 27 9.21 -8.09 21.90
CA GLN A 27 10.19 -8.06 22.99
C GLN A 27 9.53 -8.05 24.38
N LYS A 28 8.35 -7.43 24.50
CA LYS A 28 7.56 -7.44 25.73
C LYS A 28 6.84 -8.77 25.99
N GLY A 29 6.92 -9.75 25.08
CA GLY A 29 6.29 -11.06 25.22
C GLY A 29 4.77 -11.00 25.28
N CYS A 30 4.17 -10.02 24.58
CA CYS A 30 2.75 -9.75 24.76
C CYS A 30 1.87 -10.76 24.00
N GLU A 31 1.44 -11.82 24.66
CA GLU A 31 0.69 -12.94 24.04
C GLU A 31 -0.59 -12.50 23.32
N CYS A 32 -1.30 -11.49 23.85
CA CYS A 32 -2.53 -10.98 23.24
C CYS A 32 -2.32 -10.37 21.84
N ALA A 33 -1.09 -9.91 21.55
CA ALA A 33 -0.70 -9.23 20.32
C ALA A 33 0.07 -10.17 19.36
N MET A 34 0.38 -11.40 19.79
CA MET A 34 1.08 -12.40 18.98
C MET A 34 0.07 -13.13 18.11
N ASP A 35 -0.07 -12.67 16.87
CA ASP A 35 -1.01 -13.21 15.88
C ASP A 35 -0.33 -13.30 14.50
N TYR A 36 -0.74 -14.25 13.66
CA TYR A 36 -0.17 -14.40 12.30
C TYR A 36 -0.39 -13.14 11.45
N ARG A 37 -1.47 -12.38 11.74
CA ARG A 37 -1.77 -11.10 11.09
C ARG A 37 -0.66 -10.07 11.30
N ARG A 38 -0.04 -10.05 12.48
CA ARG A 38 1.10 -9.15 12.78
C ARG A 38 2.28 -9.45 11.87
N VAL A 39 2.62 -10.72 11.69
CA VAL A 39 3.74 -11.16 10.84
C VAL A 39 3.50 -10.75 9.39
N TYR A 40 2.27 -10.94 8.91
CA TYR A 40 1.88 -10.48 7.57
C TYR A 40 2.03 -8.98 7.41
N ILE A 41 1.49 -8.19 8.36
CA ILE A 41 1.56 -6.72 8.32
C ILE A 41 3.02 -6.25 8.30
N MET A 42 3.87 -6.83 9.16
CA MET A 42 5.28 -6.48 9.24
C MET A 42 6.02 -6.81 7.94
N ALA A 43 5.83 -8.03 7.41
CA ALA A 43 6.46 -8.47 6.17
C ALA A 43 6.00 -7.62 4.97
N PHE A 44 4.69 -7.41 4.82
CA PHE A 44 4.14 -6.60 3.73
C PHE A 44 4.64 -5.15 3.81
N THR A 45 4.64 -4.56 5.01
CA THR A 45 5.13 -3.20 5.22
C THR A 45 6.61 -3.06 4.88
N ALA A 46 7.43 -4.05 5.25
CA ALA A 46 8.86 -4.07 4.91
C ALA A 46 9.09 -4.19 3.39
N VAL A 47 8.38 -5.09 2.72
CA VAL A 47 8.45 -5.25 1.26
C VAL A 47 8.01 -3.98 0.55
N PHE A 48 6.92 -3.35 1.00
CA PHE A 48 6.42 -2.11 0.44
C PHE A 48 7.42 -0.96 0.58
N LEU A 49 8.12 -0.88 1.72
CA LEU A 49 9.14 0.12 1.97
C LEU A 49 10.38 -0.06 1.08
N VAL A 50 10.84 -1.30 0.90
CA VAL A 50 11.93 -1.61 -0.03
C VAL A 50 11.53 -1.25 -1.46
N TYR A 51 10.30 -1.61 -1.87
CA TYR A 51 9.79 -1.27 -3.20
C TYR A 51 9.72 0.24 -3.43
N SER A 52 9.24 1.02 -2.45
CA SER A 52 9.13 2.48 -2.57
C SER A 52 10.50 3.16 -2.66
N LEU A 53 11.50 2.67 -1.93
CA LEU A 53 12.89 3.13 -2.03
C LEU A 53 13.49 2.78 -3.40
N LEU A 54 13.29 1.55 -3.89
CA LEU A 54 13.81 1.12 -5.19
C LEU A 54 13.25 1.95 -6.35
N LEU A 55 11.94 2.23 -6.32
CA LEU A 55 11.25 2.98 -7.37
C LEU A 55 11.65 4.46 -7.38
N ASN A 56 11.89 5.07 -6.21
CA ASN A 56 12.21 6.50 -6.11
C ASN A 56 13.71 6.84 -6.18
N TRP A 57 14.59 5.98 -5.66
CA TRP A 57 16.00 6.33 -5.44
C TRP A 57 17.00 5.49 -6.25
N ILE A 58 16.75 4.19 -6.42
CA ILE A 58 17.80 3.26 -6.88
C ILE A 58 17.69 2.97 -8.38
N ALA A 59 16.52 2.54 -8.86
CA ALA A 59 16.39 2.05 -10.24
C ALA A 59 14.98 2.25 -10.83
N PRO A 60 14.53 3.51 -11.00
CA PRO A 60 13.17 3.79 -11.50
C PRO A 60 12.92 3.14 -12.86
N LYS A 61 13.89 3.19 -13.79
CA LYS A 61 13.72 2.67 -15.16
C LYS A 61 13.51 1.16 -15.21
N ILE A 62 14.17 0.40 -14.34
CA ILE A 62 14.06 -1.06 -14.29
C ILE A 62 12.69 -1.43 -13.72
N ILE A 63 12.30 -0.83 -12.59
CA ILE A 63 11.02 -1.11 -11.93
C ILE A 63 9.84 -0.72 -12.83
N ILE A 64 9.92 0.40 -13.55
CA ILE A 64 8.86 0.84 -14.49
C ILE A 64 8.60 -0.23 -15.57
N ASN A 65 9.62 -0.94 -16.04
CA ASN A 65 9.43 -1.98 -17.05
C ASN A 65 8.66 -3.20 -16.52
N TYR A 66 8.77 -3.49 -15.22
CA TYR A 66 8.08 -4.60 -14.56
C TYR A 66 6.80 -4.17 -13.82
N ILE A 67 6.43 -2.89 -13.88
CA ILE A 67 5.35 -2.32 -13.09
C ILE A 67 4.00 -3.00 -13.36
N HIS A 68 3.76 -3.45 -14.61
CA HIS A 68 2.52 -4.12 -14.98
C HIS A 68 2.31 -5.47 -14.28
N TYR A 69 3.39 -6.16 -13.92
CA TYR A 69 3.32 -7.43 -13.17
C TYR A 69 3.27 -7.20 -11.66
N ILE A 70 4.03 -6.21 -11.17
CA ILE A 70 4.19 -5.94 -9.74
C ILE A 70 2.95 -5.23 -9.17
N LEU A 71 2.40 -4.27 -9.91
CA LEU A 71 1.27 -3.44 -9.45
C LEU A 71 0.03 -4.25 -9.01
N PRO A 72 -0.50 -5.22 -9.79
CA PRO A 72 -1.68 -5.97 -9.36
C PRO A 72 -1.41 -6.82 -8.11
N VAL A 73 -0.22 -7.42 -7.99
CA VAL A 73 0.17 -8.21 -6.81
C VAL A 73 0.23 -7.31 -5.57
N MET A 74 0.86 -6.13 -5.70
CA MET A 74 0.94 -5.14 -4.63
C MET A 74 -0.43 -4.59 -4.24
N MET A 75 -1.34 -4.46 -5.20
CA MET A 75 -2.69 -3.98 -4.95
C MET A 75 -3.51 -4.99 -4.13
N VAL A 76 -3.49 -6.27 -4.53
CA VAL A 76 -4.15 -7.35 -3.79
C VAL A 76 -3.54 -7.47 -2.39
N GLY A 77 -2.20 -7.49 -2.31
CA GLY A 77 -1.50 -7.54 -1.03
C GLY A 77 -1.82 -6.35 -0.12
N GLY A 78 -1.98 -5.15 -0.71
CA GLY A 78 -2.36 -3.92 0.00
C GLY A 78 -3.76 -3.98 0.59
N ILE A 79 -4.73 -4.51 -0.16
CA ILE A 79 -6.10 -4.71 0.34
C ILE A 79 -6.10 -5.70 1.52
N VAL A 80 -5.41 -6.84 1.37
CA VAL A 80 -5.27 -7.83 2.45
C VAL A 80 -4.60 -7.20 3.67
N ASN A 81 -3.57 -6.38 3.47
CA ASN A 81 -2.88 -5.69 4.56
C ASN A 81 -3.79 -4.74 5.32
N VAL A 82 -4.63 -3.97 4.63
CA VAL A 82 -5.63 -3.10 5.27
C VAL A 82 -6.62 -3.93 6.10
N ILE A 83 -7.17 -5.00 5.53
CA ILE A 83 -8.13 -5.86 6.23
C ILE A 83 -7.50 -6.48 7.49
N PHE A 84 -6.29 -7.04 7.35
CA PHE A 84 -5.58 -7.65 8.49
C PHE A 84 -5.20 -6.63 9.54
N THR A 85 -4.83 -5.41 9.15
CA THR A 85 -4.53 -4.33 10.10
C THR A 85 -5.78 -3.92 10.87
N LEU A 86 -6.92 -3.73 10.20
CA LEU A 86 -8.19 -3.40 10.87
C LEU A 86 -8.64 -4.52 11.82
N GLN A 87 -8.57 -5.78 11.39
CA GLN A 87 -8.92 -6.92 12.24
C GLN A 87 -7.97 -7.07 13.43
N TYR A 88 -6.68 -6.80 13.23
CA TYR A 88 -5.68 -6.84 14.29
C TYR A 88 -5.92 -5.73 15.33
N VAL A 89 -6.16 -4.50 14.89
CA VAL A 89 -6.50 -3.37 15.77
C VAL A 89 -7.82 -3.62 16.51
N ALA A 90 -8.85 -4.13 15.82
CA ALA A 90 -10.13 -4.47 16.45
C ALA A 90 -9.97 -5.54 17.53
N LYS A 91 -9.19 -6.59 17.26
CA LYS A 91 -8.88 -7.62 18.27
C LYS A 91 -8.16 -7.03 19.48
N LEU A 92 -7.15 -6.17 19.25
CA LEU A 92 -6.43 -5.48 20.34
C LEU A 92 -7.34 -4.60 21.21
N LYS A 93 -8.34 -3.95 20.60
CA LYS A 93 -9.36 -3.17 21.34
C LYS A 93 -10.29 -4.07 22.16
N VAL A 94 -10.81 -5.15 21.57
CA VAL A 94 -11.72 -6.09 22.24
C VAL A 94 -11.05 -6.83 23.40
N THR A 95 -9.76 -7.13 23.26
CA THR A 95 -9.02 -7.90 24.29
C THR A 95 -8.48 -6.99 25.40
N GLU A 96 -8.80 -5.68 25.38
CA GLU A 96 -8.36 -4.64 26.32
C GLU A 96 -6.88 -4.78 26.72
N CYS A 97 -6.02 -5.05 25.74
CA CYS A 97 -4.69 -5.49 26.08
C CYS A 97 -3.84 -4.33 26.60
N LYS A 98 -3.60 -4.30 27.92
CA LYS A 98 -2.90 -3.22 28.64
C LYS A 98 -1.49 -2.92 28.12
N CYS A 99 -0.79 -3.93 27.59
CA CYS A 99 0.52 -3.74 26.98
C CYS A 99 0.48 -2.99 25.63
N SER A 100 -0.70 -2.93 25.00
CA SER A 100 -0.98 -2.20 23.76
C SER A 100 -1.66 -0.85 24.01
N GLU A 101 -1.86 -0.47 25.27
CA GLU A 101 -2.44 0.82 25.65
C GLU A 101 -1.40 1.94 25.43
N SER A 102 -1.28 2.36 24.17
CA SER A 102 -0.40 3.45 23.80
C SER A 102 -0.95 4.19 22.57
N VAL A 103 -0.55 5.46 22.45
CA VAL A 103 -0.82 6.37 21.32
C VAL A 103 -0.48 5.72 19.97
N TYR A 104 0.40 4.71 19.95
CA TYR A 104 0.76 3.96 18.75
C TYR A 104 -0.37 3.11 18.17
N ARG A 105 -1.34 2.66 18.98
CA ARG A 105 -2.52 1.95 18.47
C ARG A 105 -3.37 2.85 17.58
N ASP A 106 -3.55 4.10 17.99
CA ASP A 106 -4.31 5.11 17.25
C ASP A 106 -3.55 5.56 15.99
N ILE A 107 -2.21 5.63 16.05
CA ILE A 107 -1.36 5.88 14.88
C ILE A 107 -1.48 4.74 13.86
N MET A 108 -1.48 3.48 14.29
CA MET A 108 -1.67 2.33 13.39
C MET A 108 -3.04 2.34 12.71
N GLU A 109 -4.10 2.63 13.46
CA GLU A 109 -5.45 2.73 12.91
C GLU A 109 -5.56 3.88 11.90
N THR A 110 -5.00 5.05 12.24
CA THR A 110 -4.96 6.21 11.34
C THR A 110 -4.17 5.88 10.06
N LEU A 111 -3.04 5.18 10.17
CA LEU A 111 -2.26 4.74 9.02
C LEU A 111 -2.99 3.71 8.16
N ALA A 112 -3.74 2.79 8.78
CA ALA A 112 -4.57 1.84 8.04
C ALA A 112 -5.66 2.57 7.22
N ILE A 113 -6.29 3.61 7.79
CA ILE A 113 -7.28 4.43 7.11
C ILE A 113 -6.64 5.22 5.97
N ILE A 114 -5.49 5.87 6.21
CA ILE A 114 -4.75 6.61 5.16
C ILE A 114 -4.37 5.67 4.01
N ASN A 115 -3.90 4.46 4.32
CA ASN A 115 -3.57 3.47 3.30
C ASN A 115 -4.80 2.99 2.53
N ALA A 116 -5.93 2.76 3.21
CA ALA A 116 -7.18 2.40 2.58
C ALA A 116 -7.66 3.48 1.58
N VAL A 117 -7.62 4.76 1.99
CA VAL A 117 -7.96 5.90 1.12
C VAL A 117 -6.99 5.99 -0.06
N THR A 118 -5.69 5.82 0.19
CA THR A 118 -4.66 5.86 -0.86
C THR A 118 -4.89 4.78 -1.91
N TYR A 119 -5.12 3.53 -1.50
CA TYR A 119 -5.44 2.45 -2.43
C TYR A 119 -6.76 2.68 -3.17
N GLY A 120 -7.77 3.26 -2.52
CA GLY A 120 -9.03 3.65 -3.15
C GLY A 120 -8.82 4.68 -4.26
N ILE A 121 -8.04 5.73 -4.01
CA ILE A 121 -7.73 6.77 -5.02
C ILE A 121 -6.95 6.16 -6.19
N VAL A 122 -5.95 5.31 -5.91
CA VAL A 122 -5.17 4.62 -6.96
C VAL A 122 -6.07 3.72 -7.82
N PHE A 123 -7.02 3.02 -7.20
CA PHE A 123 -7.97 2.20 -7.93
C PHE A 123 -8.87 3.03 -8.86
N LEU A 124 -9.41 4.15 -8.38
CA LEU A 124 -10.24 5.04 -9.21
C LEU A 124 -9.45 5.63 -10.38
N MET A 125 -8.19 6.02 -10.16
CA MET A 125 -7.32 6.49 -11.24
C MET A 125 -7.04 5.38 -12.27
N ALA A 126 -6.83 4.14 -11.82
CA ALA A 126 -6.66 3.00 -12.71
C ALA A 126 -7.90 2.79 -13.59
N LEU A 127 -9.11 2.81 -13.02
CA LEU A 127 -10.36 2.71 -13.78
C LEU A 127 -10.51 3.85 -14.79
N ALA A 128 -10.26 5.09 -14.37
CA ALA A 128 -10.31 6.26 -15.25
C ALA A 128 -9.33 6.13 -16.44
N SER A 129 -8.13 5.60 -16.21
CA SER A 129 -7.16 5.38 -17.28
C SER A 129 -7.62 4.34 -18.31
N ILE A 130 -8.32 3.29 -17.88
CA ILE A 130 -8.88 2.27 -18.77
C ILE A 130 -9.97 2.87 -19.67
N GLU A 131 -10.84 3.71 -19.10
CA GLU A 131 -11.88 4.40 -19.87
C GLU A 131 -11.31 5.36 -20.92
N VAL A 132 -10.27 6.13 -20.55
CA VAL A 132 -9.56 7.03 -21.47
C VAL A 132 -8.89 6.23 -22.60
N LEU A 133 -8.27 5.09 -22.28
CA LEU A 133 -7.65 4.22 -23.29
C LEU A 133 -8.68 3.62 -24.25
N SER A 134 -9.84 3.20 -23.73
CA SER A 134 -10.96 2.67 -24.52
C SER A 134 -11.52 3.72 -25.49
N ARG A 135 -11.75 4.95 -25.03
CA ARG A 135 -12.22 6.07 -25.87
C ARG A 135 -11.18 6.44 -26.94
N THR A 136 -9.91 6.48 -26.57
CA THR A 136 -8.82 6.84 -27.51
C THR A 136 -8.63 5.75 -28.57
N GLY A 137 -8.66 4.48 -28.18
CA GLY A 137 -8.57 3.33 -29.10
C GLY A 137 -9.69 3.28 -30.13
N GLY A 138 -10.93 3.54 -29.73
CA GLY A 138 -12.07 3.62 -30.66
C GLY A 138 -11.92 4.73 -31.70
N SER A 139 -11.38 5.88 -31.32
CA SER A 139 -11.16 7.00 -32.25
C SER A 139 -10.09 6.68 -33.31
N ILE A 140 -9.03 5.95 -32.94
CA ILE A 140 -7.94 5.58 -33.85
C ILE A 140 -8.40 4.49 -34.83
N LEU A 141 -9.13 3.47 -34.37
CA LEU A 141 -9.68 2.41 -35.23
C LEU A 141 -10.63 2.97 -36.30
N SER A 142 -11.45 3.97 -35.97
CA SER A 142 -12.33 4.64 -36.95
C SER A 142 -11.56 5.44 -38.03
N LYS A 143 -10.37 5.97 -37.69
CA LYS A 143 -9.50 6.67 -38.64
C LYS A 143 -8.74 5.68 -39.52
N VAL A 144 -8.24 4.58 -38.96
CA VAL A 144 -7.52 3.53 -39.71
C VAL A 144 -8.45 2.81 -40.69
N SER A 145 -9.71 2.54 -40.31
CA SER A 145 -10.72 1.94 -41.21
C SER A 145 -11.00 2.83 -42.44
N ARG A 146 -11.03 4.16 -42.27
CA ARG A 146 -11.22 5.11 -43.38
C ARG A 146 -10.02 5.20 -44.32
N VAL A 147 -8.79 5.03 -43.83
CA VAL A 147 -7.58 5.03 -44.67
C VAL A 147 -7.46 3.74 -45.46
N LYS A 148 -7.86 2.60 -44.89
CA LYS A 148 -7.82 1.30 -45.58
C LYS A 148 -8.88 1.13 -46.68
N SER A 149 -9.89 2.00 -46.73
CA SER A 149 -10.99 1.99 -47.71
C SER A 149 -10.74 2.91 -48.94
N ARG A 150 -9.58 3.58 -49.02
CA ARG A 150 -9.10 4.30 -50.22
C ARG A 150 -7.94 3.54 -50.84
#